data_AF-A0AAF0W038-F1
#
_entry.id   AF-A0AAF0W038-F1
#
_cell.length_a   1.000
_cell.length_b   1.000
_cell.length_c   1.000
_cell.angle_alpha   90.00
_cell.angle_beta   90.00
_cell.angle_gamma   90.00
#
_symmetry.space_group_name_H-M   'P 1'
#
loop_
_entity.id
_entity.type
_entity.pdbx_description
1 polymer ?
#
loop_
_entity_poly.entity_id
_entity_poly.type
_entity_poly.pdbx_seq_one_letter_code
_entity_poly.pdbx_strand_id
1 'polypeptide(L)'
;MSYTRLDDEFFGGSITALRGLIELGVKVVTGDRNFSIFQDVDGIELGQKWQKRLDGAILESSLLIPIVTPLFITSDSCRDELDKFIKHEKSLGADTGSCRFTSRLPRA
;
A
#
# COMPACT_ATOMS: atom_id res chain seq x y z
N MET A 1 -3.05 1.19 -0.64
CA MET A 1 -2.66 2.31 0.23
C MET A 1 -3.61 2.33 1.40
N SER A 2 -3.11 2.22 2.62
CA SER A 2 -3.91 2.00 3.84
C SER A 2 -3.69 3.12 4.86
N TYR A 3 -4.77 3.70 5.38
CA TYR A 3 -4.78 4.81 6.34
C TYR A 3 -6.17 5.00 6.99
N THR A 4 -6.28 5.79 8.07
CA THR A 4 -7.59 6.07 8.69
C THR A 4 -8.28 7.25 8.01
N ARG A 5 -9.62 7.23 7.90
CA ARG A 5 -10.38 8.35 7.28
C ARG A 5 -10.06 9.70 7.93
N LEU A 6 -9.89 9.71 9.25
CA LEU A 6 -9.53 10.90 10.02
C LEU A 6 -8.16 11.48 9.64
N ASP A 7 -7.20 10.63 9.24
CA ASP A 7 -5.91 11.11 8.75
C ASP A 7 -6.10 11.91 7.46
N ASP A 8 -6.83 11.38 6.48
CA ASP A 8 -7.03 12.09 5.19
C ASP A 8 -7.86 13.36 5.38
N GLU A 9 -8.86 13.34 6.27
CA GLU A 9 -9.60 14.55 6.67
C GLU A 9 -8.68 15.61 7.30
N PHE A 10 -7.82 15.21 8.24
CA PHE A 10 -6.86 16.11 8.89
C PHE A 10 -5.87 16.72 7.89
N PHE A 11 -5.41 15.94 6.90
CA PHE A 11 -4.52 16.41 5.84
C PHE A 11 -5.28 17.04 4.64
N GLY A 12 -6.57 17.31 4.76
CA GLY A 12 -7.36 17.99 3.73
C GLY A 12 -7.44 17.24 2.40
N GLY A 13 -7.50 15.90 2.43
CA GLY A 13 -7.56 15.03 1.24
C GLY A 13 -6.20 14.76 0.59
N SER A 14 -5.10 15.20 1.20
CA SER A 14 -3.77 15.08 0.60
C SER A 14 -3.29 13.63 0.46
N ILE A 15 -3.76 12.71 1.30
CA ILE A 15 -3.39 11.29 1.19
C ILE A 15 -4.08 10.68 -0.04
N THR A 16 -5.36 10.97 -0.23
CA THR A 16 -6.07 10.61 -1.46
C THR A 16 -5.44 11.24 -2.71
N ALA A 17 -5.00 12.51 -2.62
CA ALA A 17 -4.30 13.17 -3.71
C ALA A 17 -2.96 12.49 -4.04
N LEU A 18 -2.19 12.10 -3.02
CA LEU A 18 -0.93 11.37 -3.17
C LEU A 18 -1.14 10.05 -3.92
N ARG A 19 -2.21 9.30 -3.63
CA ARG A 19 -2.57 8.09 -4.38
C ARG A 19 -2.67 8.37 -5.88
N GLY A 20 -3.43 9.40 -6.25
CA GLY A 20 -3.61 9.79 -7.65
C GLY A 20 -2.31 10.23 -8.32
N LEU A 21 -1.44 10.94 -7.60
CA LEU A 21 -0.13 11.34 -8.09
C LEU A 21 0.79 10.14 -8.36
N ILE A 22 0.80 9.15 -7.46
CA ILE A 22 1.59 7.93 -7.67
C ILE A 22 1.04 7.13 -8.85
N GLU A 23 -0.28 6.94 -8.94
CA GLU A 23 -0.90 6.25 -10.09
C GLU A 23 -0.52 6.93 -11.41
N LEU A 24 -0.63 8.26 -11.47
CA LEU A 24 -0.28 9.03 -12.65
C LEU A 24 1.22 8.92 -12.96
N GLY A 25 2.08 9.03 -11.95
CA GLY A 25 3.52 8.91 -12.11
C GLY A 25 3.93 7.57 -12.71
N VAL A 26 3.38 6.47 -12.18
CA VAL A 26 3.64 5.12 -12.72
C VAL A 26 3.13 5.01 -14.16
N LYS A 27 1.90 5.46 -14.45
CA LYS A 27 1.34 5.45 -15.81
C LYS A 27 2.23 6.19 -16.81
N VAL A 28 2.73 7.36 -16.43
CA VAL A 28 3.58 8.21 -17.29
C VAL A 28 4.95 7.57 -17.51
N VAL A 29 5.58 7.03 -16.46
CA VAL A 29 6.93 6.47 -16.54
C VAL A 29 6.96 5.11 -17.24
N THR A 30 5.94 4.27 -17.02
CA THR A 30 5.90 2.90 -17.55
C THR A 30 5.15 2.77 -18.86
N GLY A 31 4.26 3.72 -19.18
CA GLY A 31 3.32 3.63 -20.30
C GLY A 31 2.12 2.71 -20.05
N ASP A 32 2.03 2.06 -18.89
CA ASP A 32 0.89 1.22 -18.52
C ASP A 32 -0.29 2.09 -18.06
N ARG A 33 -1.37 2.13 -18.85
CA ARG A 33 -2.58 2.92 -18.54
C ARG A 33 -3.50 2.28 -17.49
N ASN A 34 -3.31 0.99 -17.23
CA ASN A 34 -4.21 0.19 -16.39
C ASN A 34 -3.74 0.11 -14.93
N PHE A 35 -2.55 0.64 -14.61
CA PHE A 35 -2.05 0.69 -13.25
C PHE A 35 -3.03 1.42 -12.32
N SER A 36 -3.37 0.79 -11.19
CA SER A 36 -4.23 1.39 -10.16
C SER A 36 -3.79 0.97 -8.77
N ILE A 37 -3.93 1.89 -7.82
CA ILE A 37 -3.66 1.69 -6.41
C ILE A 37 -5.00 1.57 -5.71
N PHE A 38 -5.22 0.39 -5.13
CA PHE A 38 -6.34 0.16 -4.24
C PHE A 38 -6.19 1.00 -2.96
N GLN A 39 -7.26 1.65 -2.51
CA GLN A 39 -7.29 2.49 -1.32
C GLN A 39 -8.08 1.78 -0.22
N ASP A 40 -7.41 1.41 0.87
CA ASP A 40 -8.04 0.97 2.12
C ASP A 40 -8.23 2.19 3.03
N VAL A 41 -9.48 2.47 3.34
CA VAL A 41 -9.87 3.49 4.32
C VAL A 41 -10.60 2.76 5.42
N ASP A 42 -10.14 2.93 6.66
CA ASP A 42 -10.70 2.25 7.82
C ASP A 42 -12.25 2.28 7.82
N GLY A 43 -12.87 1.10 7.87
CA GLY A 43 -14.30 0.86 7.72
C GLY A 43 -14.76 0.19 6.42
N ILE A 44 -13.85 -0.18 5.50
CA ILE A 44 -14.18 -1.01 4.33
C ILE A 44 -13.45 -2.35 4.50
N GLU A 45 -14.18 -3.46 4.67
CA GLU A 45 -13.57 -4.79 4.83
C GLU A 45 -12.78 -5.21 3.59
N LEU A 46 -11.48 -4.92 3.58
CA LEU A 46 -10.57 -5.36 2.52
C LEU A 46 -10.27 -6.84 2.59
N GLY A 47 -10.22 -7.44 3.78
CA GLY A 47 -9.82 -8.84 3.97
C GLY A 47 -10.61 -9.80 3.07
N GLN A 48 -11.92 -9.58 2.93
CA GLN A 48 -12.79 -10.36 2.05
C GLN A 48 -12.50 -10.15 0.56
N LYS A 49 -12.13 -8.94 0.14
CA LYS A 49 -11.80 -8.63 -1.25
C LYS A 49 -10.39 -9.12 -1.63
N TRP A 50 -9.43 -9.11 -0.70
CA TRP A 50 -8.11 -9.72 -0.91
C TRP A 50 -8.24 -11.23 -1.10
N GLN A 51 -8.95 -11.93 -0.21
CA GLN A 51 -9.20 -13.37 -0.37
C GLN A 51 -9.87 -13.70 -1.72
N LYS A 52 -10.89 -12.92 -2.11
CA LYS A 52 -11.60 -13.12 -3.39
C LYS A 52 -10.80 -12.73 -4.64
N ARG A 53 -9.86 -11.78 -4.53
CA ARG A 53 -8.93 -11.45 -5.61
C ARG A 53 -7.77 -12.45 -5.72
N LEU A 54 -7.48 -13.17 -4.63
CA LEU A 54 -6.49 -14.23 -4.59
C LEU A 54 -6.86 -15.41 -5.49
N ASP A 55 -8.14 -15.69 -5.71
CA ASP A 55 -8.58 -16.84 -6.53
C ASP A 55 -8.46 -16.61 -8.06
N GLY A 56 -7.85 -15.50 -8.51
CA GLY A 56 -7.64 -15.27 -9.95
C GLY A 56 -6.61 -14.20 -10.36
N ALA A 57 -6.11 -13.38 -9.44
CA ALA A 57 -5.21 -12.27 -9.75
C ALA A 57 -3.91 -12.32 -8.93
N ILE A 58 -3.28 -13.49 -8.85
CA ILE A 58 -2.03 -13.76 -8.09
C ILE A 58 -0.78 -13.02 -8.63
N LEU A 59 -0.91 -12.04 -9.53
CA LEU A 59 0.26 -11.32 -10.06
C LEU A 59 0.19 -9.79 -10.04
N GLU A 60 -0.95 -9.15 -9.71
CA GLU A 60 -1.09 -7.71 -10.04
C GLU A 60 -1.23 -6.73 -8.87
N SER A 61 -1.37 -7.18 -7.61
CA SER A 61 -1.32 -6.25 -6.46
C SER A 61 -0.14 -6.54 -5.53
N SER A 62 1.07 -6.14 -5.96
CA SER A 62 2.35 -6.43 -5.28
C SER A 62 2.79 -5.40 -4.24
N LEU A 63 1.93 -4.44 -3.84
CA LEU A 63 2.39 -3.32 -3.03
C LEU A 63 1.33 -2.79 -2.04
N LEU A 64 1.64 -2.88 -0.74
CA LEU A 64 0.97 -2.13 0.32
C LEU A 64 1.76 -0.84 0.62
N ILE A 65 1.05 0.29 0.72
CA ILE A 65 1.61 1.59 1.13
C ILE A 65 0.86 2.04 2.39
N PRO A 66 1.36 1.76 3.60
CA PRO A 66 0.74 2.22 4.85
C PRO A 66 1.13 3.68 5.13
N ILE A 67 0.15 4.52 5.49
CA ILE A 67 0.42 5.87 6.00
C ILE A 67 0.52 5.79 7.52
N VAL A 68 1.75 5.76 8.02
CA VAL A 68 2.01 5.54 9.44
C VAL A 68 1.75 6.81 10.24
N THR A 69 0.59 6.86 10.90
CA THR A 69 0.18 7.91 11.84
C THR A 69 -0.14 7.29 13.21
N PRO A 70 -0.26 8.09 14.29
CA PRO A 70 -0.75 7.57 15.56
C PRO A 70 -2.12 6.90 15.43
N LEU A 71 -3.04 7.45 14.62
CA LEU A 71 -4.38 6.88 14.40
C LEU A 71 -4.32 5.55 13.65
N PHE A 72 -3.46 5.45 12.63
CA PHE A 72 -3.19 4.19 11.95
C PHE A 72 -2.67 3.14 12.92
N ILE A 73 -1.70 3.52 13.77
CA ILE A 73 -1.17 2.62 14.78
C ILE A 73 -2.25 2.27 15.79
N THR A 74 -3.16 3.14 16.21
CA THR A 74 -4.18 2.76 17.22
C THR A 74 -5.41 2.06 16.64
N SER A 75 -5.53 1.96 15.32
CA SER A 75 -6.64 1.24 14.67
C SER A 75 -6.34 -0.26 14.61
N ASP A 76 -7.13 -1.06 15.31
CA ASP A 76 -7.03 -2.53 15.29
C ASP A 76 -7.24 -3.08 13.87
N SER A 77 -8.15 -2.47 13.10
CA SER A 77 -8.44 -2.81 11.71
C SER A 77 -7.22 -2.60 10.81
N CYS A 78 -6.56 -1.44 10.90
CA CYS A 78 -5.33 -1.15 10.13
C CYS A 78 -4.16 -2.06 10.53
N ARG A 79 -4.03 -2.40 11.82
CA ARG A 79 -3.01 -3.34 12.31
C ARG A 79 -3.25 -4.75 11.77
N ASP A 80 -4.48 -5.24 11.85
CA ASP A 80 -4.85 -6.56 11.37
C ASP A 80 -4.61 -6.72 9.86
N GLU A 81 -4.89 -5.66 9.08
CA GLU A 81 -4.60 -5.63 7.65
C GLU A 81 -3.10 -5.72 7.36
N LEU A 82 -2.29 -4.90 8.06
CA LEU A 82 -0.84 -4.92 7.93
C LEU A 82 -0.25 -6.28 8.29
N ASP A 83 -0.72 -6.90 9.39
CA ASP A 83 -0.30 -8.23 9.82
C ASP A 83 -0.66 -9.31 8.80
N LYS A 84 -1.86 -9.24 8.20
CA LYS A 84 -2.27 -10.16 7.12
C LYS A 84 -1.39 -10.01 5.89
N PHE A 85 -1.08 -8.77 5.49
CA PHE A 85 -0.17 -8.50 4.37
C PHE A 85 1.24 -9.05 4.63
N ILE A 86 1.81 -8.78 5.81
CA ILE A 86 3.15 -9.29 6.19
C ILE A 86 3.16 -10.83 6.18
N LYS A 87 2.11 -11.48 6.70
CA LYS A 87 1.99 -12.95 6.67
C LYS A 87 1.89 -13.47 5.24
N HIS A 88 1.17 -12.78 4.37
CA HIS A 88 1.05 -13.13 2.95
C HIS A 88 2.39 -13.03 2.21
N GLU A 89 3.10 -11.90 2.33
CA GLU A 89 4.43 -11.71 1.73
C GLU A 89 5.42 -12.80 2.17
N LYS A 90 5.45 -13.11 3.48
CA LYS A 90 6.27 -14.20 4.02
C LYS A 90 5.92 -15.56 3.41
N SER A 91 4.64 -15.83 3.16
CA SER A 91 4.20 -17.07 2.52
C SER A 91 4.61 -17.18 1.06
N LEU A 92 4.80 -16.05 0.38
CA LEU A 92 5.31 -15.96 -1.00
C LEU A 92 6.84 -16.03 -1.10
N GLY A 93 7.54 -16.15 0.03
CA GLY A 93 9.01 -16.12 0.06
C GLY A 93 9.60 -14.73 -0.18
N ALA A 94 8.76 -13.68 -0.18
CA ALA A 94 9.20 -12.29 -0.13
C ALA A 94 9.67 -12.01 1.30
N ASP A 95 10.96 -12.23 1.55
CA ASP A 95 11.59 -11.77 2.77
C ASP A 95 11.60 -10.23 2.72
N THR A 96 10.70 -9.57 3.47
CA THR A 96 10.77 -8.13 3.72
C THR A 96 12.09 -7.82 4.44
N GLY A 97 13.16 -7.69 3.65
CA GLY A 97 14.52 -7.72 4.18
C GLY A 97 15.61 -7.29 3.20
N SER A 98 15.30 -6.61 2.09
CA SER A 98 16.30 -5.78 1.38
C SER A 98 15.62 -4.85 0.37
N CYS A 99 14.85 -3.87 0.85
CA CYS A 99 14.95 -2.56 0.22
C CYS A 99 16.33 -2.00 0.60
N ARG A 100 17.42 -2.55 0.05
CA ARG A 100 18.72 -1.89 0.06
C ARG A 100 18.53 -0.66 -0.81
N PHE A 101 18.32 0.48 -0.16
CA PHE A 101 18.75 1.74 -0.72
C PHE A 101 20.27 1.59 -0.91
N THR A 102 20.70 1.09 -2.07
CA THR A 102 22.11 1.17 -2.43
C THR A 102 22.36 2.66 -2.66
N SER A 103 22.71 3.37 -1.60
CA SER A 103 23.34 4.68 -1.70
C SER A 103 24.68 4.47 -2.40
N ARG A 104 24.66 4.40 -3.74
CA ARG A 104 25.81 4.84 -4.52
C ARG A 104 25.86 6.36 -4.38
N LEU A 105 26.42 6.82 -3.27
CA LEU A 105 27.05 8.13 -3.24
C LEU A 105 28.21 8.06 -4.25
N PRO A 106 28.27 8.96 -5.25
CA PRO A 106 29.48 9.08 -6.05
C PRO A 106 30.60 9.50 -5.11
N ARG A 107 31.72 8.76 -5.12
CA ARG A 107 32.94 9.20 -4.45
C ARG A 107 33.42 10.45 -5.20
N ALA A 108 33.63 11.52 -4.44
CA ALA A 108 34.43 12.66 -4.87
C ALA A 108 35.89 12.24 -5.04
#